data_AF-A0A2E0SM99-F1
#
_entry.id   AF-A0A2E0SM99-F1
#
_cell.length_a   1.000
_cell.length_b   1.000
_cell.length_c   1.000
_cell.angle_alpha   90.00
_cell.angle_beta   90.00
_cell.angle_gamma   90.00
#
_symmetry.space_group_name_H-M   'P 1'
#
loop_
_entity.id
_entity.type
_entity.pdbx_description
1 polymer ?
#
loop_
_entity_poly.entity_id
_entity_poly.type
_entity_poly.pdbx_seq_one_letter_code
_entity_poly.pdbx_strand_id
1 'polypeptide(L)'
;MNEPRPGRGTYPARALRASSLKLGAALLLILLAVTIPLAWWPLWSGVLAVELLLLIRNPPLLRFWWTRLPLFLLFLGSVALTFPLSHHFEQGWWRAAIIFERGTLAFLATVWLTTVLAPLELVRVLRAWKLPVFLVESLAFMLRYLSLLSTERQTLQQARAARTFTRPSLITAWRTSAYIIATVLIRAFDRAERIYQAMKARGWRGHSS
;
A
#
# COMPACT_ATOMS: atom_id res chain seq x y z
N MET A 1 -10.15 -41.24 7.03
CA MET A 1 -9.99 -39.88 7.60
C MET A 1 -8.60 -39.41 7.22
N ASN A 2 -8.47 -38.76 6.06
CA ASN A 2 -7.19 -38.51 5.39
C ASN A 2 -7.06 -36.98 5.23
N GLU A 3 -6.26 -36.34 6.08
CA GLU A 3 -6.01 -34.91 5.95
C GLU A 3 -5.05 -34.63 4.78
N PRO A 4 -5.38 -33.73 3.86
CA PRO A 4 -4.47 -33.35 2.79
C PRO A 4 -3.32 -32.51 3.37
N ARG A 5 -2.10 -33.03 3.25
CA ARG A 5 -0.85 -32.31 3.56
C ARG A 5 -0.82 -30.96 2.82
N PRO A 6 -0.46 -29.84 3.45
CA PRO A 6 -0.28 -28.57 2.75
C PRO A 6 0.94 -28.70 1.82
N GLY A 7 0.65 -28.87 0.52
CA GLY A 7 1.66 -28.88 -0.52
C GLY A 7 2.50 -27.61 -0.44
N ARG A 8 3.83 -27.78 -0.34
CA ARG A 8 4.79 -26.72 -0.64
C ARG A 8 4.48 -26.27 -2.06
N GLY A 9 3.83 -25.12 -2.22
CA GLY A 9 3.57 -24.50 -3.51
C GLY A 9 4.90 -24.15 -4.17
N THR A 10 5.49 -25.11 -4.89
CA THR A 10 6.57 -24.86 -5.84
C THR A 10 5.97 -24.03 -6.96
N TYR A 11 6.08 -22.71 -6.86
CA TYR A 11 5.71 -21.83 -7.95
C TYR A 11 6.60 -22.15 -9.15
N PRO A 12 6.04 -22.33 -10.35
CA PRO A 12 6.85 -22.56 -11.54
C PRO A 12 7.81 -21.37 -11.70
N ALA A 13 9.10 -21.63 -11.88
CA ALA A 13 10.13 -20.59 -11.97
C ALA A 13 9.81 -19.49 -13.02
N ARG A 14 8.99 -19.84 -14.02
CA ARG A 14 8.46 -18.93 -15.04
C ARG A 14 7.53 -17.84 -14.48
N ALA A 15 6.70 -18.16 -13.48
CA ALA A 15 5.78 -17.20 -12.85
C ALA A 15 6.56 -16.17 -12.01
N LEU A 16 7.60 -16.60 -11.29
CA LEU A 16 8.46 -15.69 -10.53
C LEU A 16 9.20 -14.70 -11.45
N ARG A 17 9.73 -15.19 -12.59
CA ARG A 17 10.38 -14.33 -13.60
C ARG A 17 9.41 -13.30 -14.19
N ALA A 18 8.18 -13.70 -14.48
CA ALA A 18 7.15 -12.79 -14.98
C ALA A 18 6.79 -11.70 -13.96
N SER A 19 6.63 -12.05 -12.67
CA SER A 19 6.35 -11.06 -11.61
C SER A 19 7.53 -10.13 -11.33
N SER A 20 8.78 -10.62 -11.40
CA SER A 20 9.96 -9.75 -11.29
C SER A 20 10.10 -8.81 -12.48
N LEU A 21 9.75 -9.26 -13.70
CA LEU A 21 9.72 -8.42 -14.90
C LEU A 21 8.66 -7.32 -14.81
N LYS A 22 7.47 -7.63 -14.28
CA LYS A 22 6.39 -6.64 -14.07
C LYS A 22 6.79 -5.57 -13.05
N LEU A 23 7.40 -5.98 -11.93
CA LEU A 23 7.88 -5.04 -10.91
C LEU A 23 9.04 -4.20 -11.42
N GLY A 24 9.98 -4.82 -12.14
CA GLY A 24 11.06 -4.13 -12.84
C GLY A 24 10.53 -3.13 -13.87
N ALA A 25 9.52 -3.50 -14.65
CA ALA A 25 8.88 -2.61 -15.63
C ALA A 25 8.17 -1.43 -14.96
N ALA A 26 7.47 -1.65 -13.84
CA ALA A 26 6.85 -0.56 -13.08
C ALA A 26 7.90 0.40 -12.49
N LEU A 27 8.97 -0.13 -11.89
CA LEU A 27 10.06 0.70 -11.39
C LEU A 27 10.78 1.44 -12.51
N LEU A 28 10.99 0.79 -13.65
CA LEU A 28 11.60 1.40 -14.82
C LEU A 28 10.72 2.51 -15.38
N LEU A 29 9.39 2.31 -15.45
CA LEU A 29 8.42 3.35 -15.83
C LEU A 29 8.48 4.55 -14.87
N ILE A 30 8.51 4.30 -13.56
CA ILE A 30 8.65 5.36 -12.55
C ILE A 30 10.01 6.08 -12.69
N LEU A 31 11.09 5.34 -12.89
CA LEU A 31 12.42 5.91 -13.14
C LEU A 31 12.47 6.72 -14.44
N LEU A 32 11.81 6.26 -15.51
CA LEU A 32 11.68 7.01 -16.76
C LEU A 32 10.91 8.31 -16.52
N ALA A 33 9.76 8.24 -15.84
CA ALA A 33 8.92 9.40 -15.49
C ALA A 33 9.69 10.45 -14.68
N VAL A 34 10.60 10.02 -13.80
CA VAL A 34 11.42 10.92 -12.97
C VAL A 34 12.62 11.49 -13.74
N THR A 35 13.24 10.70 -14.61
CA THR A 35 14.53 11.04 -15.25
C THR A 35 14.34 11.83 -16.55
N ILE A 36 13.22 11.68 -17.25
CA ILE A 36 13.01 12.34 -18.55
C ILE A 36 12.80 13.86 -18.36
N PRO A 37 13.61 14.72 -19.02
CA PRO A 37 13.38 16.16 -19.06
C PRO A 37 12.10 16.48 -19.87
N LEU A 38 11.28 17.43 -19.38
CA LEU A 38 10.02 17.84 -20.03
C LEU A 38 10.18 18.30 -21.49
N ALA A 39 11.38 18.69 -21.89
CA ALA A 39 11.69 19.14 -23.25
C ALA A 39 11.48 18.03 -24.32
N TRP A 40 11.45 16.76 -23.91
CA TRP A 40 11.28 15.61 -24.81
C TRP A 40 9.81 15.15 -24.82
N TRP A 41 8.92 16.07 -25.22
CA TRP A 41 7.47 15.85 -25.30
C TRP A 41 7.03 14.56 -26.05
N PRO A 42 7.74 14.04 -27.09
CA PRO A 42 7.35 12.80 -27.75
C PRO A 42 7.64 11.55 -26.91
N LEU A 43 8.64 11.60 -26.03
CA LEU A 43 8.92 10.49 -25.12
C LEU A 43 7.87 10.42 -24.02
N TRP A 44 7.38 11.57 -23.53
CA TRP A 44 6.29 11.64 -22.57
C TRP A 44 4.99 11.04 -23.12
N SER A 45 4.63 11.35 -24.36
CA SER A 45 3.46 10.74 -25.00
C SER A 45 3.62 9.23 -25.19
N GLY A 46 4.83 8.75 -25.48
CA GLY A 46 5.15 7.33 -25.54
C GLY A 46 4.97 6.61 -24.20
N VAL A 47 5.47 7.19 -23.10
CA VAL A 47 5.30 6.62 -21.75
C VAL A 47 3.83 6.59 -21.35
N LEU A 48 3.10 7.69 -21.56
CA LEU A 48 1.66 7.77 -21.31
C LEU A 48 0.88 6.74 -22.14
N ALA A 49 1.23 6.57 -23.41
CA ALA A 49 0.57 5.60 -24.29
C ALA A 49 0.81 4.15 -23.81
N VAL A 50 2.03 3.84 -23.37
CA VAL A 50 2.35 2.52 -22.80
C VAL A 50 1.57 2.30 -21.50
N GLU A 51 1.53 3.25 -20.59
CA GLU A 51 0.74 3.13 -19.36
C GLU A 51 -0.75 2.96 -19.64
N LEU A 52 -1.32 3.77 -20.53
CA LEU A 52 -2.73 3.64 -20.94
C LEU A 52 -3.00 2.27 -21.55
N LEU A 53 -2.14 1.77 -22.44
CA LEU A 53 -2.28 0.43 -23.02
C LEU A 53 -2.24 -0.67 -21.94
N LEU A 54 -1.33 -0.53 -20.98
CA LEU A 54 -1.17 -1.45 -19.86
C LEU A 54 -2.39 -1.46 -18.92
N LEU A 55 -2.98 -0.29 -18.67
CA LEU A 55 -4.22 -0.09 -17.92
C LEU A 55 -5.45 -0.65 -18.66
N ILE A 56 -5.56 -0.43 -19.98
CA ILE A 56 -6.64 -0.98 -20.80
C ILE A 56 -6.57 -2.52 -20.80
N ARG A 57 -5.37 -3.09 -20.87
CA ARG A 57 -5.17 -4.54 -20.87
C ARG A 57 -5.48 -5.18 -19.52
N ASN A 58 -5.23 -4.49 -18.41
CA ASN A 58 -5.50 -4.98 -17.06
C ASN A 58 -6.32 -3.94 -16.29
N PRO A 59 -7.63 -3.85 -16.58
CA PRO A 59 -8.45 -2.79 -16.04
C PRO A 59 -8.53 -2.91 -14.52
N PRO A 60 -8.14 -1.87 -13.77
CA PRO A 60 -8.40 -1.82 -12.33
C PRO A 60 -9.89 -1.90 -12.04
N LEU A 61 -10.22 -2.36 -10.82
CA LEU A 61 -11.61 -2.30 -10.34
C LEU A 61 -12.13 -0.85 -10.48
N LEU A 62 -13.27 -0.66 -11.16
CA LEU A 62 -13.89 0.67 -11.33
C LEU A 62 -14.06 1.40 -10.00
N ARG A 63 -14.38 0.67 -8.93
CA ARG A 63 -14.49 1.21 -7.56
C ARG A 63 -13.20 1.87 -7.08
N PHE A 64 -12.04 1.30 -7.44
CA PHE A 64 -10.74 1.85 -7.08
C PHE A 64 -10.50 3.19 -7.78
N TRP A 65 -10.75 3.26 -9.08
CA TRP A 65 -10.65 4.51 -9.85
C TRP A 65 -11.56 5.60 -9.29
N TRP A 66 -12.84 5.30 -9.09
CA TRP A 66 -13.80 6.31 -8.67
C TRP A 66 -13.56 6.84 -7.25
N THR A 67 -12.98 6.02 -6.37
CA THR A 67 -12.75 6.43 -4.97
C THR A 67 -11.41 7.15 -4.81
N ARG A 68 -10.36 6.75 -5.55
CA ARG A 68 -8.98 7.23 -5.33
C ARG A 68 -8.57 8.37 -6.25
N LEU A 69 -9.07 8.42 -7.48
CA LEU A 69 -8.74 9.45 -8.46
C LEU A 69 -9.09 10.88 -7.99
N PRO A 70 -10.30 11.17 -7.45
CA PRO A 70 -10.62 12.55 -7.03
C PRO A 70 -9.79 12.99 -5.83
N LEU A 71 -9.51 12.08 -4.89
CA LEU A 71 -8.62 12.32 -3.75
C LEU A 71 -7.19 12.62 -4.20
N PHE A 72 -6.69 11.88 -5.18
CA PHE A 72 -5.37 12.10 -5.75
C PHE A 72 -5.29 13.45 -6.49
N LEU A 73 -6.26 13.77 -7.33
CA LEU A 73 -6.32 15.05 -8.04
C LEU A 73 -6.43 16.24 -7.07
N LEU A 74 -7.21 16.10 -5.99
CA LEU A 74 -7.32 17.13 -4.96
C LEU A 74 -5.98 17.34 -4.25
N PHE A 75 -5.29 16.26 -3.87
CA PHE A 75 -4.00 16.33 -3.20
C PHE A 75 -2.90 16.87 -4.12
N LEU A 76 -2.83 16.38 -5.36
CA LEU A 76 -1.84 16.83 -6.32
C LEU A 76 -2.11 18.28 -6.73
N GLY A 77 -3.38 18.67 -6.87
CA GLY A 77 -3.79 20.05 -7.11
C GLY A 77 -3.38 20.98 -5.97
N SER A 78 -3.61 20.59 -4.71
CA SER A 78 -3.21 21.42 -3.56
C SER A 78 -1.70 21.59 -3.45
N VAL A 79 -0.93 20.52 -3.69
CA VAL A 79 0.54 20.57 -3.74
C VAL A 79 1.01 21.44 -4.90
N ALA A 80 0.46 21.25 -6.11
CA ALA A 80 0.83 22.01 -7.30
C ALA A 80 0.53 23.51 -7.15
N LEU A 81 -0.59 23.87 -6.50
CA LEU A 81 -0.97 25.26 -6.21
C LEU A 81 -0.07 25.94 -5.16
N THR A 82 0.55 25.17 -4.26
CA THR A 82 1.42 25.72 -3.20
C THR A 82 2.70 26.37 -3.77
N PHE A 83 3.19 25.91 -4.92
CA PHE A 83 4.40 26.43 -5.55
C PHE A 83 4.25 27.82 -6.21
N PRO A 84 3.23 28.10 -7.04
CA PRO A 84 2.99 29.44 -7.58
C PRO A 84 2.59 30.46 -6.51
N LEU A 85 2.06 30.01 -5.37
CA LEU A 85 1.74 30.87 -4.22
C LEU A 85 2.99 31.25 -3.38
N SER A 86 4.08 30.48 -3.44
CA SER A 86 5.26 30.66 -2.57
C SER A 86 6.52 31.15 -3.29
N HIS A 87 6.66 30.89 -4.59
CA HIS A 87 7.78 31.37 -5.41
C HIS A 87 7.23 32.20 -6.57
N HIS A 88 7.93 33.28 -6.94
CA HIS A 88 7.58 34.22 -8.02
C HIS A 88 6.74 33.57 -9.15
N PHE A 89 5.56 34.18 -9.41
CA PHE A 89 4.49 33.66 -10.27
C PHE A 89 4.96 33.04 -11.59
N GLU A 90 5.96 33.63 -12.24
CA GLU A 90 6.51 33.23 -13.55
C GLU A 90 7.10 31.80 -13.55
N GLN A 91 7.83 31.41 -12.50
CA GLN A 91 8.50 30.09 -12.44
C GLN A 91 7.67 29.04 -11.68
N GLY A 92 6.68 29.48 -10.91
CA GLY A 92 5.82 28.61 -10.12
C GLY A 92 4.93 27.71 -10.96
N TRP A 93 4.35 28.23 -12.04
CA TRP A 93 3.47 27.46 -12.94
C TRP A 93 4.20 26.35 -13.70
N TRP A 94 5.41 26.62 -14.18
CA TRP A 94 6.23 25.61 -14.85
C TRP A 94 6.58 24.44 -13.91
N ARG A 95 6.97 24.75 -12.66
CA ARG A 95 7.26 23.72 -11.66
C ARG A 95 6.00 22.96 -11.25
N ALA A 96 4.85 23.64 -11.13
CA ALA A 96 3.58 23.01 -10.84
C ALA A 96 3.16 22.02 -11.95
N ALA A 97 3.34 22.38 -13.23
CA ALA A 97 3.07 21.50 -14.36
C ALA A 97 3.94 20.23 -14.32
N ILE A 98 5.24 20.37 -14.05
CA ILE A 98 6.17 19.23 -13.92
C ILE A 98 5.74 18.28 -12.79
N ILE A 99 5.36 18.83 -11.64
CA ILE A 99 4.91 18.03 -10.48
C ILE A 99 3.61 17.32 -10.83
N PHE A 100 2.69 17.99 -11.52
CA PHE A 100 1.42 17.41 -11.92
C PHE A 100 1.59 16.24 -12.90
N GLU A 101 2.44 16.43 -13.92
CA GLU A 101 2.72 15.41 -14.93
C GLU A 101 3.41 14.17 -14.31
N ARG A 102 4.48 14.40 -13.54
CA ARG A 102 5.22 13.32 -12.85
C ARG A 102 4.37 12.60 -11.82
N GLY A 103 3.56 13.36 -11.07
CA GLY A 103 2.62 12.80 -10.10
C GLY A 103 1.61 11.89 -10.77
N THR A 104 1.05 12.32 -11.91
CA THR A 104 0.08 11.54 -12.66
C THR A 104 0.67 10.24 -13.20
N LEU A 105 1.87 10.27 -13.78
CA LEU A 105 2.57 9.05 -14.22
C LEU A 105 2.88 8.10 -13.06
N ALA A 106 3.48 8.61 -11.99
CA ALA A 106 3.80 7.78 -10.83
C ALA A 106 2.54 7.13 -10.24
N PHE A 107 1.43 7.86 -10.24
CA PHE A 107 0.14 7.33 -9.84
C PHE A 107 -0.34 6.22 -10.79
N LEU A 108 -0.37 6.46 -12.10
CA LEU A 108 -0.80 5.47 -13.10
C LEU A 108 0.05 4.19 -13.05
N ALA A 109 1.38 4.31 -12.96
CA ALA A 109 2.29 3.17 -12.77
C ALA A 109 1.99 2.38 -11.49
N THR A 110 1.69 3.08 -10.39
CA THR A 110 1.32 2.45 -9.11
C THR A 110 -0.03 1.73 -9.22
N VAL A 111 -1.01 2.34 -9.89
CA VAL A 111 -2.31 1.71 -10.14
C VAL A 111 -2.14 0.46 -10.98
N TRP A 112 -1.35 0.51 -12.05
CA TRP A 112 -1.07 -0.67 -12.88
C TRP A 112 -0.34 -1.77 -12.09
N LEU A 113 0.65 -1.42 -11.27
CA LEU A 113 1.37 -2.40 -10.45
C LEU A 113 0.42 -3.09 -9.45
N THR A 114 -0.48 -2.34 -8.83
CA THR A 114 -1.44 -2.88 -7.87
C THR A 114 -2.53 -3.76 -8.52
N THR A 115 -2.81 -3.60 -9.82
CA THR A 115 -3.72 -4.51 -10.53
C THR A 115 -3.05 -5.81 -10.98
N VAL A 116 -1.79 -5.73 -11.40
CA VAL A 116 -1.10 -6.85 -12.04
C VAL A 116 -0.29 -7.72 -11.06
N LEU A 117 0.02 -7.20 -9.85
CA LEU A 117 0.84 -7.88 -8.86
C LEU A 117 0.13 -8.02 -7.50
N ALA A 118 -0.05 -9.27 -7.05
CA ALA A 118 -0.63 -9.54 -5.75
C ALA A 118 0.37 -9.26 -4.59
N PRO A 119 -0.10 -8.85 -3.39
CA PRO A 119 0.80 -8.52 -2.27
C PRO A 119 1.73 -9.65 -1.84
N LEU A 120 1.26 -10.90 -1.83
CA LEU A 120 2.09 -12.06 -1.49
C LEU A 120 3.12 -12.37 -2.60
N GLU A 121 2.82 -12.05 -3.85
CA GLU A 121 3.77 -12.19 -4.95
C GLU A 121 4.86 -11.12 -4.89
N LEU A 122 4.50 -9.89 -4.51
CA LEU A 122 5.44 -8.82 -4.24
C LEU A 122 6.50 -9.24 -3.21
N VAL A 123 6.08 -9.82 -2.08
CA VAL A 123 7.02 -10.33 -1.05
C VAL A 123 7.96 -11.41 -1.60
N ARG A 124 7.51 -12.24 -2.53
CA ARG A 124 8.37 -13.25 -3.18
C ARG A 124 9.37 -12.63 -4.14
N VAL A 125 8.96 -11.62 -4.91
CA VAL A 125 9.88 -10.86 -5.78
C VAL A 125 10.94 -10.17 -4.92
N LEU A 126 10.53 -9.55 -3.80
CA LEU A 126 11.43 -8.93 -2.83
C LEU A 126 12.41 -9.95 -2.22
N ARG A 127 11.96 -11.18 -1.93
CA ARG A 127 12.84 -12.29 -1.51
C ARG A 127 13.86 -12.66 -2.58
N ALA A 128 13.45 -12.71 -3.85
CA ALA A 128 14.34 -13.01 -4.97
C ALA A 128 15.39 -11.90 -5.20
N TRP A 129 15.05 -10.66 -4.87
CA TRP A 129 15.94 -9.50 -4.93
C TRP A 129 16.92 -9.40 -3.76
N LYS A 130 17.05 -10.47 -2.96
CA LYS A 130 18.01 -10.60 -1.84
C LYS A 130 17.88 -9.51 -0.77
N LEU A 131 16.66 -9.05 -0.49
CA LEU A 131 16.40 -8.20 0.67
C LEU A 131 16.63 -8.96 1.99
N PRO A 132 16.93 -8.25 3.10
CA PRO A 132 17.17 -8.88 4.40
C PRO A 132 16.04 -9.82 4.81
N VAL A 133 16.40 -11.07 5.16
CA VAL A 133 15.45 -12.16 5.45
C VAL A 133 14.42 -11.74 6.51
N PHE A 134 14.86 -11.04 7.55
CA PHE A 134 13.98 -10.55 8.62
C PHE A 134 12.84 -9.65 8.11
N LEU A 135 13.12 -8.73 7.18
CA LEU A 135 12.09 -7.83 6.62
C LEU A 135 11.08 -8.61 5.79
N VAL A 136 11.57 -9.54 4.97
CA VAL A 136 10.74 -10.37 4.08
C VAL A 136 9.83 -11.29 4.88
N GLU A 137 10.35 -11.96 5.91
CA GLU A 137 9.54 -12.83 6.78
C GLU A 137 8.51 -12.04 7.58
N SER A 138 8.88 -10.87 8.12
CA SER A 138 7.95 -9.99 8.83
C SER A 138 6.81 -9.52 7.92
N LEU A 139 7.13 -9.09 6.69
CA LEU A 139 6.13 -8.72 5.69
C LEU A 139 5.23 -9.90 5.30
N ALA A 140 5.81 -11.09 5.08
CA ALA A 140 5.05 -12.29 4.76
C ALA A 140 4.05 -12.64 5.86
N PHE A 141 4.49 -12.57 7.13
CA PHE A 141 3.65 -12.81 8.29
C PHE A 141 2.52 -11.78 8.39
N MET A 142 2.84 -10.49 8.25
CA MET A 142 1.85 -9.41 8.28
C MET A 142 0.78 -9.58 7.20
N LEU A 143 1.18 -9.92 5.96
CA LEU A 143 0.22 -10.14 4.87
C LEU A 143 -0.66 -11.38 5.09
N ARG A 144 -0.09 -12.46 5.64
CA ARG A 144 -0.85 -13.64 6.02
C ARG A 144 -1.88 -13.32 7.11
N TYR A 145 -1.47 -12.61 8.15
CA TYR A 145 -2.37 -12.20 9.22
C TYR A 145 -3.46 -11.24 8.74
N LEU A 146 -3.12 -10.32 7.84
CA LEU A 146 -4.09 -9.40 7.23
C LEU A 146 -5.18 -10.16 6.44
N SER A 147 -4.78 -11.21 5.70
CA SER A 147 -5.73 -12.05 4.98
C SER A 147 -6.67 -12.79 5.94
N LEU A 148 -6.14 -13.36 7.02
CA LEU A 148 -6.94 -14.03 8.05
C LEU A 148 -7.92 -13.05 8.71
N LEU A 149 -7.42 -11.90 9.16
CA LEU A 149 -8.24 -10.84 9.76
C LEU A 149 -9.34 -10.36 8.82
N SER A 150 -9.08 -10.31 7.51
CA SER A 150 -10.09 -9.91 6.54
C SER A 150 -11.26 -10.90 6.50
N THR A 151 -10.97 -12.20 6.58
CA THR A 151 -11.98 -13.26 6.64
C THR A 151 -12.76 -13.19 7.95
N GLU A 152 -12.08 -13.07 9.09
CA GLU A 152 -12.75 -12.92 10.39
C GLU A 152 -13.65 -11.68 10.43
N ARG A 153 -13.19 -10.56 9.87
CA ARG A 153 -14.00 -9.33 9.76
C ARG A 153 -15.27 -9.57 8.94
N GLN A 154 -15.18 -10.30 7.84
CA GLN A 154 -16.34 -10.61 7.00
C GLN A 154 -17.34 -11.50 7.75
N THR A 155 -16.87 -12.52 8.46
CA THR A 155 -17.71 -13.38 9.30
C THR A 155 -18.40 -12.58 10.41
N LEU A 156 -17.67 -11.68 11.08
CA LEU A 156 -18.23 -10.81 12.11
C LEU A 156 -19.25 -9.82 11.55
N GLN A 157 -19.02 -9.28 10.35
CA GLN A 157 -19.99 -8.42 9.68
C GLN A 157 -21.28 -9.16 9.35
N GLN A 158 -21.19 -10.39 8.86
CA GLN A 158 -22.35 -11.24 8.60
C GLN A 158 -23.11 -11.57 9.89
N ALA A 159 -22.41 -11.95 10.96
CA ALA A 159 -23.03 -12.22 12.26
C ALA A 159 -23.71 -10.97 12.87
N ARG A 160 -23.12 -9.79 12.69
CA ARG A 160 -23.75 -8.51 13.08
C ARG A 160 -24.99 -8.20 12.26
N ALA A 161 -24.93 -8.39 10.94
CA ALA A 161 -26.09 -8.19 10.06
C ALA A 161 -27.27 -9.11 10.43
N ALA A 162 -26.99 -10.33 10.93
CA ALA A 162 -28.03 -11.25 11.42
C ALA A 162 -28.63 -10.83 12.78
N ARG A 163 -27.87 -10.17 13.65
CA ARG A 163 -28.34 -9.76 15.00
C ARG A 163 -28.97 -8.38 15.02
N THR A 164 -28.63 -7.51 14.09
CA THR A 164 -29.09 -6.13 14.09
C THR A 164 -29.80 -5.85 12.77
N PHE A 165 -31.14 -5.80 12.81
CA PHE A 165 -31.98 -5.44 11.64
C PHE A 165 -31.86 -3.94 11.28
N THR A 166 -31.31 -3.12 12.17
CA THR A 166 -31.19 -1.66 12.02
C THR A 166 -29.73 -1.23 11.85
N ARG A 167 -29.43 -0.44 10.81
CA ARG A 167 -28.07 0.11 10.61
C ARG A 167 -27.72 1.07 11.75
N PRO A 168 -26.64 0.83 12.53
CA PRO A 168 -26.22 1.78 13.55
C PRO A 168 -25.81 3.11 12.91
N SER A 169 -26.12 4.22 13.56
CA SER A 169 -25.65 5.55 13.14
C SER A 169 -24.12 5.56 13.05
N LEU A 170 -23.57 6.27 12.05
CA LEU A 170 -22.12 6.42 11.84
C LEU A 170 -21.40 6.88 13.11
N ILE A 171 -22.05 7.75 13.91
CA ILE A 171 -21.51 8.28 15.16
C ILE A 171 -21.35 7.17 16.21
N THR A 172 -22.35 6.31 16.36
CA THR A 172 -22.33 5.20 17.32
C THR A 172 -21.29 4.15 16.93
N ALA A 173 -21.18 3.83 15.64
CA ALA A 173 -20.17 2.91 15.12
C ALA A 173 -18.74 3.42 15.35
N TRP A 174 -18.52 4.73 15.12
CA TRP A 174 -17.22 5.36 15.34
C TRP A 174 -16.84 5.42 16.82
N ARG A 175 -17.78 5.84 17.69
CA ARG A 175 -17.57 5.84 19.16
C ARG A 175 -17.25 4.45 19.70
N THR A 176 -17.98 3.43 19.25
CA THR A 176 -17.75 2.04 19.69
C THR A 176 -16.36 1.57 19.27
N SER A 177 -15.96 1.89 18.04
CA SER A 177 -14.62 1.53 17.53
C SER A 177 -13.52 2.25 18.30
N ALA A 178 -13.68 3.55 18.56
CA ALA A 178 -12.74 4.34 19.34
C ALA A 178 -12.58 3.81 20.77
N TYR A 179 -13.68 3.42 21.42
CA TYR A 179 -13.66 2.85 22.77
C TYR A 179 -12.89 1.53 22.84
N ILE A 180 -13.10 0.64 21.86
CA ILE A 180 -12.36 -0.63 21.76
C ILE A 180 -10.86 -0.36 21.60
N ILE A 181 -10.49 0.56 20.70
CA ILE A 181 -9.09 0.93 20.45
C ILE A 181 -8.46 1.51 21.73
N ALA A 182 -9.14 2.42 22.40
CA ALA A 182 -8.66 3.03 23.64
C ALA A 182 -8.42 1.97 24.75
N THR A 183 -9.36 1.04 24.90
CA THR A 183 -9.25 -0.03 25.91
C THR A 183 -8.08 -0.96 25.63
N VAL A 184 -7.87 -1.35 24.37
CA VAL A 184 -6.74 -2.20 23.97
C VAL A 184 -5.41 -1.47 24.19
N LEU A 185 -5.36 -0.18 23.86
CA LEU A 185 -4.16 0.65 24.02
C LEU A 185 -3.76 0.75 25.50
N ILE A 186 -4.70 1.09 26.38
CA ILE A 186 -4.44 1.21 27.83
C ILE A 186 -3.92 -0.12 28.39
N ARG A 187 -4.56 -1.24 28.04
CA ARG A 187 -4.12 -2.57 28.50
C ARG A 187 -2.74 -2.95 27.97
N ALA A 188 -2.41 -2.56 26.74
CA ALA A 188 -1.09 -2.80 26.18
C ALA A 188 -0.01 -1.98 26.92
N PHE A 189 -0.30 -0.71 27.25
CA PHE A 189 0.58 0.14 28.06
C PHE A 189 0.79 -0.42 29.47
N ASP A 190 -0.28 -0.80 30.18
CA ASP A 190 -0.16 -1.39 31.52
C ASP A 190 0.63 -2.70 31.51
N ARG A 191 0.50 -3.48 30.43
CA ARG A 191 1.30 -4.70 30.25
C ARG A 191 2.77 -4.36 29.98
N ALA A 192 3.05 -3.38 29.13
CA ALA A 192 4.40 -2.93 28.84
C ALA A 192 5.09 -2.39 30.11
N GLU A 193 4.39 -1.57 30.90
CA GLU A 193 4.90 -1.01 32.15
C GLU A 193 5.23 -2.12 33.16
N ARG A 194 4.33 -3.10 33.33
CA ARG A 194 4.62 -4.24 34.22
C ARG A 194 5.82 -5.06 33.77
N ILE A 195 5.97 -5.28 32.47
CA ILE A 195 7.14 -5.98 31.92
C ILE A 195 8.40 -5.15 32.14
N TYR A 196 8.34 -3.83 31.92
CA TYR A 196 9.45 -2.91 32.15
C TYR A 196 9.89 -2.91 33.62
N GLN A 197 8.96 -2.82 34.56
CA GLN A 197 9.25 -2.92 35.99
C GLN A 197 9.83 -4.29 36.37
N ALA A 198 9.33 -5.38 35.79
CA ALA A 198 9.90 -6.71 35.99
C ALA A 198 11.32 -6.84 35.43
N MET A 199 11.61 -6.22 34.28
CA MET A 199 12.98 -6.16 33.72
C MET A 199 13.90 -5.36 34.64
N LYS A 200 13.45 -4.21 35.14
CA LYS A 200 14.22 -3.37 36.07
C LYS A 200 14.52 -4.09 37.39
N ALA A 201 13.54 -4.81 37.95
CA ALA A 201 13.72 -5.62 39.17
C ALA A 201 14.70 -6.79 38.99
N ARG A 202 14.84 -7.31 37.76
CA ARG A 202 15.85 -8.33 37.40
C ARG A 202 17.24 -7.74 37.11
N GLY A 203 17.45 -6.46 37.40
CA GLY A 203 18.74 -5.80 37.23
C GLY A 203 19.05 -5.33 35.81
N TRP A 204 18.03 -5.16 34.96
CA TRP A 204 18.22 -4.64 33.61
C TRP A 204 18.75 -3.19 33.63
N ARG A 205 20.02 -3.00 33.23
CA ARG A 205 20.74 -1.72 33.19
C ARG A 205 20.73 -1.08 31.80
N GLY A 206 19.62 -1.16 31.07
CA GLY A 206 19.38 -0.36 29.86
C GLY A 206 20.37 -0.53 28.69
N HIS A 207 21.27 -1.51 28.73
CA HIS A 207 22.39 -1.61 27.79
C HIS A 207 22.27 -2.90 26.96
N SER A 208 21.77 -2.75 25.74
CA SER A 208 22.16 -3.62 24.63
C SER A 208 22.79 -2.69 23.58
N SER A 209 24.12 -2.67 23.61
CA SER A 209 25.01 -2.26 22.52
C SER A 209 24.66 -2.93 21.20
#